data_AF-A0A430Q1U6-F1
#
_entry.id   AF-A0A430Q1U6-F1
#
_cell.length_a   1.000
_cell.length_b   1.000
_cell.length_c   1.000
_cell.angle_alpha   90.00
_cell.angle_beta   90.00
_cell.angle_gamma   90.00
#
_symmetry.space_group_name_H-M   'P 1'
#
loop_
_entity.id
_entity.type
_entity.pdbx_description
1 polymer ?
#
loop_
_entity_poly.entity_id
_entity_poly.type
_entity_poly.pdbx_seq_one_letter_code
_entity_poly.pdbx_strand_id
1 'polypeptide(L)'
;MLGCILCNWIQFPGPRYLWIPVLLRTIIFIPFFLSCNFGIENPHLSVLITNDHIYVLGCILFAFSNGHLASLGLMYAPRCCSPDRAPLAGMFAAFFLILGVFTGVYASRGLNSLIY
;
A
#
# COMPACT_ATOMS: atom_id res chain seq x y z
N MET A 1 5.04 7.25 -9.17
CA MET A 1 4.70 8.04 -10.38
C MET A 1 4.27 7.17 -11.55
N LEU A 2 5.10 6.21 -12.01
CA LEU A 2 4.72 5.32 -13.13
C LEU A 2 3.39 4.56 -12.90
N GLY A 3 3.16 4.03 -11.68
CA GLY A 3 1.89 3.37 -11.35
C GLY A 3 0.67 4.30 -11.46
N CYS A 4 0.81 5.58 -11.12
CA CYS A 4 -0.27 6.57 -11.21
C CYS A 4 -0.62 6.93 -12.66
N ILE A 5 0.40 6.99 -13.53
CA ILE A 5 0.20 7.22 -14.97
C ILE A 5 -0.54 6.02 -15.59
N LEU A 6 -0.19 4.80 -15.16
CA LEU A 6 -0.84 3.59 -15.67
C LEU A 6 -2.33 3.53 -15.30
N CYS A 7 -2.75 4.10 -14.16
CA CYS A 7 -4.17 4.18 -13.79
C CYS A 7 -5.04 4.89 -14.82
N ASN A 8 -4.47 5.87 -15.52
CA ASN A 8 -5.21 6.64 -16.51
C ASN A 8 -5.52 5.78 -17.76
N TRP A 9 -4.65 4.81 -18.07
CA TRP A 9 -4.82 3.90 -19.21
C TRP A 9 -5.52 2.59 -18.85
N ILE A 10 -5.25 2.02 -17.67
CA ILE A 10 -5.78 0.73 -17.24
C ILE A 10 -6.57 0.93 -15.94
N GLN A 11 -7.88 1.13 -16.07
CA GLN A 11 -8.82 1.22 -14.94
C GLN A 11 -9.34 -0.16 -14.52
N PHE A 12 -8.40 -1.03 -14.18
CA PHE A 12 -8.66 -2.37 -13.65
C PHE A 12 -7.89 -2.52 -12.34
N PRO A 13 -8.50 -3.00 -11.24
CA PRO A 13 -9.84 -3.57 -11.07
C PRO A 13 -10.96 -2.55 -10.79
N GLY A 14 -12.22 -2.99 -10.92
CA GLY A 14 -13.39 -2.14 -10.67
C GLY A 14 -13.59 -1.76 -9.19
N PRO A 15 -14.41 -0.72 -8.90
CA PRO A 15 -14.54 -0.14 -7.56
C PRO A 15 -14.97 -1.13 -6.48
N ARG A 16 -15.81 -2.12 -6.83
CA ARG A 16 -16.27 -3.17 -5.89
C ARG A 16 -15.17 -4.16 -5.50
N TYR A 17 -14.17 -4.36 -6.35
CA TYR A 17 -13.12 -5.37 -6.15
C TYR A 17 -11.79 -4.77 -5.71
N LEU A 18 -11.68 -3.44 -5.61
CA LEU A 18 -10.42 -2.75 -5.28
C LEU A 18 -9.86 -3.10 -3.89
N TRP A 19 -10.72 -3.47 -2.93
CA TRP A 19 -10.28 -3.87 -1.59
C TRP A 19 -9.50 -5.19 -1.58
N ILE A 20 -9.79 -6.12 -2.50
CA ILE A 20 -9.14 -7.44 -2.60
C ILE A 20 -7.63 -7.31 -2.88
N PRO A 21 -7.17 -6.63 -3.94
CA PRO A 21 -5.73 -6.49 -4.21
C PRO A 21 -5.03 -5.64 -3.14
N VAL A 22 -5.73 -4.70 -2.49
CA VAL A 22 -5.17 -3.92 -1.37
C VAL A 22 -4.88 -4.83 -0.19
N LEU A 23 -5.81 -5.70 0.19
CA LEU A 23 -5.59 -6.68 1.27
C LEU A 23 -4.55 -7.73 0.90
N LEU A 24 -4.61 -8.27 -0.31
CA LEU A 24 -3.64 -9.25 -0.79
C LEU A 24 -2.21 -8.68 -0.73
N ARG A 25 -2.03 -7.42 -1.14
CA ARG A 25 -0.76 -6.71 -1.00
C ARG A 25 -0.31 -6.62 0.45
N THR A 26 -1.20 -6.22 1.35
CA THR A 26 -0.89 -6.12 2.79
C THR A 26 -0.45 -7.47 3.36
N ILE A 27 -1.13 -8.55 3.01
CA ILE A 27 -0.84 -9.91 3.49
C ILE A 27 0.47 -10.46 2.92
N ILE A 28 0.81 -10.15 1.66
CA ILE A 28 2.02 -10.68 1.02
C ILE A 28 3.26 -9.83 1.35
N PHE A 29 3.16 -8.50 1.20
CA PHE A 29 4.32 -7.62 1.30
C PHE A 29 4.76 -7.36 2.74
N ILE A 30 3.84 -7.33 3.73
CA ILE A 30 4.24 -7.15 5.14
C ILE A 30 5.17 -8.28 5.62
N PRO A 31 4.80 -9.58 5.56
CA PRO A 31 5.70 -10.65 5.99
C PRO A 31 6.95 -10.76 5.12
N PHE A 32 6.84 -10.46 3.82
CA PHE A 32 8.00 -10.39 2.92
C PHE A 32 9.02 -9.37 3.43
N PHE A 33 8.59 -8.14 3.73
CA PHE A 33 9.49 -7.11 4.23
C PHE A 33 10.01 -7.43 5.64
N LEU A 34 9.21 -8.02 6.52
CA LEU A 34 9.66 -8.45 7.85
C LEU A 34 10.73 -9.56 7.81
N SER A 35 10.72 -10.39 6.78
CA SER A 35 11.66 -11.52 6.63
C SER A 35 12.95 -11.14 5.90
N CYS A 36 13.09 -9.87 5.49
CA CYS A 36 14.29 -9.36 4.84
C CYS A 36 15.42 -9.09 5.84
N ASN A 37 16.67 -9.19 5.37
CA ASN A 37 17.82 -8.91 6.19
C ASN A 37 17.98 -7.39 6.44
N PHE A 38 17.80 -6.98 7.69
CA PHE A 38 18.02 -5.59 8.13
C PHE A 38 19.39 -5.36 8.78
N GLY A 39 20.29 -6.35 8.75
CA GLY A 39 21.62 -6.24 9.36
C GLY A 39 21.61 -6.17 10.90
N ILE A 40 20.55 -6.71 11.52
CA ILE A 40 20.39 -6.73 12.98
C ILE A 40 21.17 -7.92 13.55
N GLU A 41 21.91 -7.70 14.64
CA GLU A 41 22.83 -8.67 15.23
C GLU A 41 22.11 -9.85 15.92
N ASN A 42 20.91 -9.63 16.48
CA ASN A 42 20.06 -10.65 17.09
C ASN A 42 18.56 -10.41 16.78
N PRO A 43 18.07 -10.74 15.58
CA PRO A 43 16.65 -10.55 15.25
C PRO A 43 15.78 -11.61 15.94
N HIS A 44 14.63 -11.21 16.49
CA HIS A 44 13.63 -12.15 17.02
C HIS A 44 12.96 -12.99 15.92
N LEU A 45 12.98 -12.53 14.67
CA LEU A 45 12.46 -13.23 13.48
C LEU A 45 13.59 -13.78 12.60
N SER A 46 13.36 -14.96 12.03
CA SER A 46 14.30 -15.60 11.11
C SER A 46 14.39 -14.83 9.79
N VAL A 47 15.62 -14.45 9.41
CA VAL A 47 15.93 -13.77 8.15
C VAL A 47 15.94 -14.81 7.02
N LEU A 48 14.90 -14.84 6.19
CA LEU A 48 14.83 -15.75 5.03
C LEU A 48 15.41 -15.14 3.75
N ILE A 49 15.44 -13.81 3.62
CA ILE A 49 15.85 -13.13 2.39
C ILE A 49 17.11 -12.30 2.65
N THR A 50 18.26 -12.85 2.27
CA THR A 50 19.58 -12.22 2.43
C THR A 50 20.03 -11.43 1.18
N ASN A 51 19.33 -11.57 0.06
CA ASN A 51 19.74 -11.00 -1.22
C ASN A 51 19.11 -9.61 -1.46
N ASP A 52 19.95 -8.58 -1.48
CA ASP A 52 19.56 -7.18 -1.66
C ASP A 52 18.80 -6.92 -2.97
N HIS A 53 19.09 -7.68 -4.03
CA HIS A 53 18.41 -7.52 -5.31
C HIS A 53 16.92 -7.90 -5.23
N ILE A 54 16.60 -8.92 -4.44
CA ILE A 54 15.22 -9.38 -4.22
C ILE A 54 14.45 -8.34 -3.40
N TYR A 55 15.10 -7.74 -2.40
CA TYR A 55 14.54 -6.64 -1.62
C TYR A 55 14.21 -5.43 -2.49
N VAL A 56 15.16 -4.99 -3.34
CA VAL A 56 14.97 -3.86 -4.25
C VAL A 56 13.84 -4.13 -5.24
N LEU A 57 13.79 -5.33 -5.82
CA LEU A 57 12.72 -5.71 -6.75
C LEU A 57 11.35 -5.71 -6.05
N GLY A 58 11.27 -6.23 -4.83
CA GLY A 58 10.07 -6.16 -3.98
C GLY A 58 9.62 -4.73 -3.70
N CYS A 59 10.56 -3.83 -3.37
CA CYS A 59 10.29 -2.40 -3.17
C CYS A 59 9.71 -1.73 -4.44
N ILE A 60 10.27 -2.02 -5.61
CA ILE A 60 9.78 -1.48 -6.88
C ILE A 60 8.35 -1.94 -7.15
N LEU A 61 8.06 -3.24 -7.03
CA LEU A 61 6.72 -3.79 -7.22
C LEU A 61 5.71 -3.24 -6.21
N PHE A 62 6.12 -3.10 -4.95
CA PHE A 62 5.29 -2.53 -3.90
C PHE A 62 4.97 -1.05 -4.18
N ALA A 63 5.96 -0.24 -4.53
CA ALA A 63 5.76 1.17 -4.86
C ALA A 63 4.88 1.35 -6.10
N PHE A 64 5.08 0.51 -7.12
CA PHE A 64 4.30 0.53 -8.35
C PHE A 64 2.82 0.20 -8.09
N SER A 65 2.56 -0.93 -7.41
CA SER A 65 1.20 -1.36 -7.08
C SER A 65 0.50 -0.37 -6.14
N ASN A 66 1.22 0.23 -5.19
CA ASN A 66 0.67 1.27 -4.32
C ASN A 66 0.24 2.51 -5.11
N GLY A 67 1.12 2.99 -5.99
CA GLY A 67 0.80 4.13 -6.86
C GLY A 67 -0.43 3.87 -7.74
N HIS A 68 -0.59 2.64 -8.22
CA HIS A 68 -1.75 2.28 -9.05
C HIS A 68 -3.06 2.22 -8.25
N LEU A 69 -3.09 1.44 -7.16
CA LEU A 69 -4.30 1.21 -6.39
C LEU A 69 -4.77 2.46 -5.64
N ALA A 70 -3.85 3.27 -5.11
CA ALA A 70 -4.18 4.50 -4.40
C ALA A 70 -4.83 5.53 -5.33
N SER A 71 -4.28 5.70 -6.54
CA SER A 71 -4.85 6.59 -7.54
C SER A 71 -6.23 6.11 -8.01
N LEU A 72 -6.43 4.81 -8.24
CA LEU A 72 -7.76 4.27 -8.57
C LEU A 72 -8.78 4.51 -7.44
N GLY A 73 -8.40 4.32 -6.18
CA GLY A 73 -9.28 4.56 -5.04
C GLY A 73 -9.78 6.01 -4.97
N LEU A 74 -8.88 6.98 -5.14
CA LEU A 74 -9.23 8.40 -5.16
C LEU A 74 -10.04 8.79 -6.40
N MET A 75 -9.82 8.15 -7.55
CA MET A 75 -10.61 8.39 -8.77
C MET A 75 -12.03 7.83 -8.66
N TYR A 76 -12.19 6.67 -8.01
CA TYR A 76 -13.50 6.03 -7.85
C TYR A 76 -14.36 6.67 -6.76
N ALA A 77 -13.76 7.19 -5.68
CA ALA A 77 -14.51 7.79 -4.57
C ALA A 77 -15.55 8.85 -5.00
N PRO A 78 -15.23 9.89 -5.79
CA PRO A 78 -16.21 10.86 -6.26
C PRO A 78 -17.14 10.31 -7.36
N ARG A 79 -16.70 9.30 -8.13
CA ARG A 79 -17.49 8.70 -9.23
C ARG A 79 -18.61 7.78 -8.74
N CYS A 80 -18.49 7.24 -7.53
CA CYS A 80 -19.48 6.34 -6.94
C CYS A 80 -20.66 7.07 -6.27
N CYS A 81 -20.71 8.40 -6.32
CA CYS A 81 -21.76 9.20 -5.71
C CYS A 81 -22.40 10.17 -6.71
N SER A 82 -23.58 10.69 -6.38
CA SER A 82 -24.26 11.71 -7.20
C SER A 82 -23.38 12.95 -7.37
N PRO A 83 -23.42 13.62 -8.53
CA PRO A 83 -22.53 14.74 -8.85
C PRO A 83 -22.58 15.88 -7.81
N ASP A 84 -23.74 16.14 -7.20
CA ASP A 84 -23.91 17.15 -6.14
C ASP A 84 -23.07 16.85 -4.88
N ARG A 85 -22.75 15.58 -4.62
CA ARG A 85 -22.00 15.10 -3.45
C ARG A 85 -20.57 14.71 -3.78
N ALA A 86 -20.16 14.78 -5.04
CA ALA A 86 -18.81 14.41 -5.49
C ALA A 86 -17.69 15.17 -4.77
N PRO A 87 -17.80 16.50 -4.51
CA PRO A 87 -16.78 17.22 -3.76
C PRO A 87 -16.61 16.68 -2.33
N LEU A 88 -17.73 16.41 -1.65
CA LEU A 88 -17.74 15.88 -0.29
C LEU A 88 -17.13 14.47 -0.23
N ALA A 89 -17.45 13.61 -1.18
CA ALA A 89 -16.87 12.27 -1.29
C ALA A 89 -15.35 12.33 -1.52
N GLY A 90 -14.87 13.28 -2.34
CA GLY A 90 -13.44 13.53 -2.53
C GLY A 90 -12.74 13.97 -1.24
N MET A 91 -13.37 14.84 -0.45
CA MET A 91 -12.84 15.26 0.86
C MET A 91 -12.72 14.08 1.83
N PHE A 92 -13.74 13.22 1.91
CA PHE A 92 -13.68 12.01 2.74
C PHE A 92 -12.59 11.05 2.27
N ALA A 93 -12.43 10.87 0.95
CA ALA A 93 -11.38 10.02 0.41
C ALA A 93 -9.97 10.52 0.80
N ALA A 94 -9.73 11.84 0.73
CA ALA A 94 -8.50 12.45 1.18
C ALA A 94 -8.29 12.31 2.70
N PHE A 95 -9.35 12.48 3.49
CA PHE A 95 -9.31 12.27 4.94
C PHE A 95 -8.89 10.84 5.29
N PHE A 96 -9.54 9.83 4.70
CA PHE A 96 -9.20 8.42 4.95
C PHE A 96 -7.81 8.04 4.44
N LEU A 97 -7.33 8.66 3.37
CA LEU A 97 -5.95 8.48 2.91
C LEU A 97 -4.95 8.94 3.99
N ILE A 98 -5.14 10.15 4.54
CA ILE A 98 -4.26 10.71 5.58
C ILE A 98 -4.37 9.89 6.86
N LEU A 99 -5.58 9.48 7.25
CA LEU A 99 -5.82 8.58 8.39
C LEU A 99 -5.06 7.26 8.23
N GLY A 100 -5.07 6.68 7.02
CA GLY A 100 -4.32 5.46 6.70
C GLY A 100 -2.82 5.65 6.81
N VAL A 101 -2.28 6.78 6.36
CA VAL A 101 -0.86 7.11 6.52
C VAL A 101 -0.51 7.26 8.00
N PHE A 102 -1.32 8.00 8.75
CA PHE A 102 -1.14 8.18 10.20
C PHE A 102 -1.10 6.83 10.91
N THR A 103 -2.15 6.02 10.78
CA THR A 103 -2.24 4.70 11.42
C THR A 103 -1.09 3.78 10.98
N GLY A 104 -0.68 3.81 9.71
CA GLY A 104 0.45 3.04 9.18
C GLY A 104 1.80 3.40 9.82
N VAL A 105 2.05 4.67 10.16
CA VAL A 105 3.28 5.09 10.86
C VAL A 105 3.33 4.51 12.27
N TYR A 106 2.22 4.56 13.02
CA TYR A 106 2.16 3.97 14.36
C TYR A 106 2.25 2.44 14.32
N ALA A 107 1.57 1.80 13.37
CA ALA A 107 1.64 0.36 13.19
C ALA A 107 3.07 -0.09 12.84
N SER A 108 3.79 0.66 11.99
CA SER A 108 5.19 0.36 11.65
C SER A 108 6.10 0.43 12.88
N ARG A 109 5.86 1.37 13.81
CA ARG A 109 6.60 1.45 15.08
C ARG A 109 6.37 0.21 15.95
N GLY A 110 5.12 -0.27 16.01
CA GLY A 110 4.79 -1.52 16.70
C GLY A 110 5.44 -2.75 16.06
N LEU A 111 5.39 -2.84 14.72
CA LEU A 111 6.07 -3.90 13.96
C LEU A 111 7.58 -3.91 14.20
N ASN A 112 8.22 -2.74 14.24
CA ASN A 112 9.64 -2.64 14.52
C ASN A 112 10.01 -3.18 15.91
N SER A 113 9.15 -2.96 16.91
CA SER A 113 9.32 -3.52 18.25
C SER A 113 9.18 -5.05 18.33
N LEU A 114 8.72 -5.72 17.27
CA LEU A 114 8.70 -7.19 17.20
C LEU A 114 9.98 -7.76 16.58
N ILE A 115 10.76 -6.93 15.88
CA ILE A 115 12.00 -7.33 15.20
C ILE A 115 13.19 -7.20 16.17
N TYR A 116 13.22 -6.10 16.94
CA TYR A 116 14.16 -5.82 18.04
C TYR A 116 13.70 -6.44 19.35
#